data_AF-A0A3B8URE4-F1
#
_entry.id   AF-A0A3B8URE4-F1
#
_cell.length_a   1.000
_cell.length_b   1.000
_cell.length_c   1.000
_cell.angle_alpha   90.00
_cell.angle_beta   90.00
_cell.angle_gamma   90.00
#
_symmetry.space_group_name_H-M   'P 1'
#
loop_
_entity.id
_entity.type
_entity.pdbx_description
1 polymer ?
#
loop_
_entity_poly.entity_id
_entity_poly.type
_entity_poly.pdbx_seq_one_letter_code
_entity_poly.pdbx_strand_id
1 'polypeptide(L)'
;IDKGLVTDQIVLTIGYDIDNITKTSGNREGTYSGEIVKDRYGRRIPKHAHGTANLGRFTSSVRLTTNAVVKLYDEIVDKRLMSRRINITANHVIKEEDAMVKQECRQLDLFTDFMDKESHNEEDMQLNKEKQVLKTMIDIKKKYGKNAVVRGMNLKEGATAMDRNRQIGGHKA
;
A
#
# COMPACT_ATOMS: atom_id res chain seq x y z
N ILE A 1 11.40 0.71 -6.43
CA ILE A 1 12.08 -0.21 -7.37
C ILE A 1 12.37 0.46 -8.71
N ASP A 2 11.39 0.66 -9.61
CA ASP A 2 11.68 1.25 -10.95
C ASP A 2 12.33 2.65 -10.87
N LYS A 3 11.86 3.48 -9.93
CA LYS A 3 12.37 4.84 -9.70
C LYS A 3 13.56 4.91 -8.74
N GLY A 4 14.05 3.79 -8.20
CA GLY A 4 15.14 3.79 -7.19
C GLY A 4 14.80 4.47 -5.85
N LEU A 5 13.50 4.61 -5.53
CA LEU A 5 13.02 5.27 -4.32
C LEU A 5 12.61 4.26 -3.24
N VAL A 6 12.79 4.67 -1.98
CA VAL A 6 12.43 3.95 -0.75
C VAL A 6 11.67 4.87 0.21
N THR A 7 10.90 4.28 1.12
CA THR A 7 10.09 4.99 2.13
C THR A 7 10.18 4.24 3.46
N ASP A 8 10.03 4.96 4.57
CA ASP A 8 9.94 4.39 5.91
C ASP A 8 8.54 4.54 6.53
N GLN A 9 7.59 5.19 5.83
CA GLN A 9 6.29 5.52 6.37
C GLN A 9 5.20 5.47 5.30
N ILE A 10 4.08 4.85 5.65
CA ILE A 10 2.92 4.73 4.79
C ILE A 10 1.68 5.27 5.50
N VAL A 11 0.92 6.09 4.79
CA VAL A 11 -0.38 6.59 5.23
C VAL A 11 -1.48 5.87 4.45
N LEU A 12 -2.47 5.39 5.18
CA LEU A 12 -3.67 4.76 4.65
C LEU A 12 -4.88 5.65 4.96
N THR A 13 -5.65 5.97 3.93
CA THR A 13 -6.93 6.67 4.09
C THR A 13 -8.03 5.94 3.36
N ILE A 14 -9.11 5.64 4.07
CA ILE A 14 -10.24 4.85 3.57
C ILE A 14 -11.48 5.70 3.61
N GLY A 15 -12.01 6.00 2.43
CA GLY A 15 -13.31 6.65 2.26
C GLY A 15 -14.41 5.61 2.24
N TYR A 16 -15.43 5.82 3.06
CA TYR A 16 -16.62 4.97 3.12
C TYR A 16 -17.65 5.38 2.07
N ASP A 17 -18.52 4.43 1.72
CA ASP A 17 -19.61 4.65 0.79
C ASP A 17 -20.71 5.53 1.40
N ILE A 18 -21.38 6.32 0.55
CA ILE A 18 -22.57 7.08 0.90
C ILE A 18 -23.75 6.16 1.24
N ASP A 19 -23.77 4.96 0.67
CA ASP A 19 -24.78 3.94 0.94
C ASP A 19 -24.75 3.43 2.37
N ASN A 20 -23.72 3.76 3.15
CA ASN A 20 -23.73 3.51 4.59
C ASN A 20 -24.66 4.45 5.38
N ILE A 21 -25.13 5.54 4.76
CA ILE A 21 -26.02 6.52 5.40
C ILE A 21 -27.34 6.76 4.65
N THR A 22 -27.47 6.32 3.39
CA THR A 22 -28.68 6.49 2.59
C THR A 22 -29.62 5.29 2.73
N LYS A 23 -30.94 5.55 2.63
CA LYS A 23 -32.03 4.57 2.76
C LYS A 23 -32.06 3.45 1.70
N THR A 24 -31.25 3.54 0.65
CA THR A 24 -31.36 2.69 -0.55
C THR A 24 -30.70 1.33 -0.37
N SER A 25 -29.67 1.25 0.48
CA SER A 25 -29.17 -0.03 0.98
C SER A 25 -30.12 -0.49 2.10
N GLY A 26 -30.42 -1.78 2.22
CA GLY A 26 -31.33 -2.33 3.26
C GLY A 26 -30.90 -2.08 4.72
N ASN A 27 -29.91 -1.22 4.95
CA ASN A 27 -29.53 -0.68 6.24
C ASN A 27 -30.54 0.39 6.64
N ARG A 28 -31.37 0.01 7.62
CA ARG A 28 -32.33 0.89 8.29
C ARG A 28 -31.70 2.26 8.54
N GLU A 29 -32.36 3.28 8.02
CA GLU A 29 -32.09 4.68 8.31
C GLU A 29 -31.80 4.82 9.82
N GLY A 30 -30.57 5.22 10.18
CA GLY A 30 -30.19 5.45 11.58
C GLY A 30 -29.24 4.46 12.27
N THR A 31 -28.65 3.46 11.58
CA THR A 31 -27.65 2.59 12.24
C THR A 31 -26.26 3.22 12.37
N TYR A 32 -25.87 4.11 11.44
CA TYR A 32 -24.62 4.85 11.56
C TYR A 32 -24.79 6.09 12.46
N SER A 33 -24.27 5.99 13.69
CA SER A 33 -24.25 7.08 14.68
C SER A 33 -22.91 7.83 14.75
N GLY A 34 -21.98 7.53 13.82
CA GLY A 34 -20.65 8.13 13.81
C GLY A 34 -20.60 9.52 13.18
N GLU A 35 -19.39 10.09 13.15
CA GLU A 35 -19.15 11.43 12.59
C GLU A 35 -19.40 11.45 11.07
N ILE A 36 -20.19 12.42 10.61
CA ILE A 36 -20.53 12.61 9.20
C ILE A 36 -19.84 13.87 8.70
N VAL A 37 -19.18 13.77 7.55
CA VAL A 37 -18.51 14.87 6.87
C VAL A 37 -19.13 15.09 5.48
N LYS A 38 -18.95 16.29 4.93
CA LYS A 38 -19.32 16.58 3.53
C LYS A 38 -18.15 16.30 2.61
N ASP A 39 -18.39 15.58 1.54
CA ASP A 39 -17.38 15.37 0.49
C ASP A 39 -17.21 16.61 -0.40
N ARG A 40 -16.29 16.54 -1.39
CA ARG A 40 -16.04 17.62 -2.35
C ARG A 40 -17.28 17.98 -3.19
N TYR A 41 -18.24 17.08 -3.33
CA TYR A 41 -19.49 17.26 -4.05
C TYR A 41 -20.65 17.71 -3.14
N GLY A 42 -20.38 18.00 -1.86
CA GLY A 42 -21.37 18.42 -0.87
C GLY A 42 -22.24 17.30 -0.31
N ARG A 43 -21.96 16.03 -0.66
CA ARG A 43 -22.70 14.87 -0.17
C ARG A 43 -22.26 14.53 1.23
N ARG A 44 -23.22 14.13 2.07
CA ARG A 44 -22.94 13.60 3.42
C ARG A 44 -22.34 12.21 3.26
N ILE A 45 -21.23 11.93 3.96
CA ILE A 45 -20.59 10.61 4.00
C ILE A 45 -20.05 10.35 5.42
N PRO A 46 -19.87 9.08 5.84
CA PRO A 46 -19.12 8.77 7.04
C PRO A 46 -17.72 9.38 6.98
N LYS A 47 -17.21 9.85 8.12
CA LYS A 47 -15.83 10.31 8.23
C LYS A 47 -14.87 9.19 7.81
N HIS A 48 -13.87 9.55 7.01
CA HIS A 48 -12.89 8.60 6.52
C HIS A 48 -12.04 8.05 7.68
N ALA A 49 -11.65 6.78 7.57
CA ALA A 49 -10.60 6.24 8.43
C ALA A 49 -9.24 6.70 7.89
N HIS A 50 -8.36 7.12 8.80
CA HIS A 50 -7.02 7.60 8.47
C HIS A 50 -6.02 7.04 9.47
N GLY A 51 -4.89 6.57 8.99
CA GLY A 51 -3.85 6.01 9.83
C GLY A 51 -2.48 6.09 9.17
N THR A 52 -1.45 5.97 10.00
CA THR A 52 -0.04 5.99 9.58
C THR A 52 0.65 4.75 10.12
N ALA A 53 1.44 4.07 9.29
CA ALA A 53 2.29 2.94 9.66
C ALA A 53 3.75 3.30 9.37
N ASN A 54 4.59 3.25 10.41
CA ASN A 54 6.03 3.36 10.28
C ASN A 54 6.63 1.97 10.05
N LEU A 55 7.51 1.84 9.06
CA LEU A 55 8.14 0.58 8.63
C LEU A 55 9.42 0.27 9.41
N GLY A 56 9.89 1.19 10.27
CA GLY A 56 11.11 1.04 11.07
C GLY A 56 12.42 1.12 10.28
N ARG A 57 12.37 0.97 8.96
CA ARG A 57 13.49 1.18 8.04
C ARG A 57 13.01 1.70 6.69
N PHE A 58 13.88 2.39 5.98
CA PHE A 58 13.64 2.72 4.58
C PHE A 58 13.65 1.44 3.74
N THR A 59 12.54 1.16 3.06
CA THR A 59 12.38 -0.03 2.23
C THR A 59 11.56 0.25 0.98
N SER A 60 11.72 -0.61 -0.01
CA SER A 60 10.81 -0.71 -1.17
C SER A 60 10.21 -2.12 -1.32
N SER A 61 10.34 -2.97 -0.30
CA SER A 61 9.75 -4.31 -0.28
C SER A 61 8.24 -4.22 -0.31
N VAL A 62 7.65 -4.95 -1.25
CA VAL A 62 6.20 -5.05 -1.40
C VAL A 62 5.65 -5.85 -0.22
N ARG A 63 6.37 -6.90 0.22
CA ARG A 63 5.95 -7.73 1.35
C ARG A 63 5.82 -6.94 2.64
N LEU A 64 6.87 -6.20 3.04
CA LEU A 64 6.87 -5.40 4.26
C LEU A 64 5.80 -4.31 4.22
N THR A 65 5.72 -3.60 3.09
CA THR A 65 4.71 -2.56 2.83
C THR A 65 3.29 -3.12 2.95
N THR A 66 3.02 -4.27 2.30
CA THR A 66 1.69 -4.87 2.30
C THR A 66 1.29 -5.32 3.69
N ASN A 67 2.19 -5.96 4.43
CA ASN A 67 1.92 -6.40 5.80
C ASN A 67 1.58 -5.22 6.72
N ALA A 68 2.36 -4.13 6.63
CA ALA A 68 2.10 -2.93 7.41
C ALA A 68 0.75 -2.28 7.07
N VAL A 69 0.41 -2.19 5.77
CA VAL A 69 -0.86 -1.62 5.32
C VAL A 69 -2.06 -2.49 5.71
N VAL A 70 -1.96 -3.82 5.60
CA VAL A 70 -3.03 -4.74 6.01
C VAL A 70 -3.27 -4.66 7.51
N LYS A 71 -2.20 -4.66 8.31
CA LYS A 71 -2.32 -4.47 9.76
C LYS A 71 -2.99 -3.14 10.10
N LEU A 72 -2.54 -2.06 9.48
CA LEU A 72 -3.12 -0.74 9.68
C LEU A 72 -4.60 -0.69 9.25
N TYR A 73 -4.95 -1.34 8.15
CA TYR A 73 -6.34 -1.46 7.69
C TYR A 73 -7.22 -2.12 8.75
N ASP A 74 -6.79 -3.24 9.31
CA ASP A 74 -7.58 -3.97 10.32
C ASP A 74 -7.76 -3.18 11.62
N GLU A 75 -6.81 -2.30 11.95
CA GLU A 75 -6.85 -1.45 13.13
C GLU A 75 -7.77 -0.23 12.98
N ILE A 76 -7.74 0.46 11.82
CA ILE A 76 -8.43 1.76 11.67
C ILE A 76 -9.82 1.66 11.05
N VAL A 77 -10.17 0.53 10.41
CA VAL A 77 -11.40 0.42 9.62
C VAL A 77 -12.57 -0.08 10.45
N ASP A 78 -13.68 0.66 10.42
CA ASP A 78 -14.97 0.13 10.85
C ASP A 78 -15.49 -0.93 9.87
N LYS A 79 -15.47 -2.19 10.30
CA LYS A 79 -15.90 -3.37 9.52
C LYS A 79 -17.39 -3.38 9.18
N ARG A 80 -18.19 -2.52 9.84
CA ARG A 80 -19.63 -2.38 9.57
C ARG A 80 -19.91 -1.50 8.35
N LEU A 81 -18.92 -0.73 7.91
CA LEU A 81 -19.06 0.23 6.82
C LEU A 81 -18.48 -0.32 5.52
N MET A 82 -19.21 -0.12 4.44
CA MET A 82 -18.72 -0.40 3.09
C MET A 82 -17.66 0.63 2.70
N SER A 83 -16.48 0.15 2.30
CA SER A 83 -15.41 1.00 1.77
C SER A 83 -15.65 1.32 0.30
N ARG A 84 -15.37 2.56 -0.09
CA ARG A 84 -15.58 3.07 -1.45
C ARG A 84 -14.27 3.50 -2.11
N ARG A 85 -13.32 4.01 -1.34
CA ARG A 85 -12.03 4.48 -1.85
C ARG A 85 -10.91 4.12 -0.88
N ILE A 86 -9.79 3.65 -1.42
CA ILE A 86 -8.56 3.38 -0.68
C ILE A 86 -7.48 4.29 -1.27
N ASN A 87 -6.87 5.12 -0.41
CA ASN A 87 -5.72 5.94 -0.75
C ASN A 87 -4.52 5.46 0.07
N ILE A 88 -3.40 5.19 -0.60
CA ILE A 88 -2.14 4.82 0.02
C ILE A 88 -1.10 5.87 -0.40
N THR A 89 -0.39 6.41 0.58
CA THR A 89 0.64 7.42 0.35
C THR A 89 1.93 7.00 1.02
N ALA A 90 3.04 7.00 0.27
CA ALA A 90 4.37 6.80 0.81
C ALA A 90 4.96 8.16 1.21
N ASN A 91 5.36 8.28 2.46
CA ASN A 91 5.95 9.49 3.04
C ASN A 91 7.48 9.34 3.17
N HIS A 92 8.15 10.45 3.48
CA HIS A 92 9.62 10.53 3.63
C HIS A 92 10.37 9.81 2.51
N VAL A 93 9.93 9.99 1.28
CA VAL A 93 10.50 9.26 0.15
C VAL A 93 11.90 9.79 -0.14
N ILE A 94 12.89 8.90 -0.08
CA ILE A 94 14.30 9.21 -0.39
C ILE A 94 14.83 8.25 -1.45
N LYS A 95 15.98 8.58 -2.03
CA LYS A 95 16.68 7.66 -2.92
C LYS A 95 17.27 6.52 -2.11
N GLU A 96 17.38 5.36 -2.73
CA GLU A 96 17.93 4.17 -2.09
C GLU A 96 19.39 4.36 -1.64
N GLU A 97 20.19 5.08 -2.42
CA GLU A 97 21.58 5.45 -2.14
C GLU A 97 21.70 6.18 -0.80
N ASP A 98 20.85 7.18 -0.58
CA ASP A 98 20.83 8.00 0.64
C ASP A 98 20.34 7.21 1.86
N ALA A 99 19.52 6.18 1.63
CA ALA A 99 18.96 5.34 2.69
C ALA A 99 20.00 4.38 3.27
N MET A 100 20.94 3.88 2.46
CA MET A 100 22.02 3.00 2.93
C MET A 100 22.91 3.74 3.93
N VAL A 101 23.29 4.98 3.59
CA VAL A 101 24.10 5.85 4.47
C VAL A 101 23.42 6.09 5.81
N LYS A 102 22.10 6.34 5.82
CA LYS A 102 21.34 6.55 7.07
C LYS A 102 21.17 5.28 7.90
N GLN A 103 21.07 4.10 7.28
CA GLN A 103 20.95 2.83 8.02
C GLN A 103 22.27 2.39 8.66
N GLU A 104 23.41 2.77 8.08
CA GLU A 104 24.75 2.45 8.58
C GLU A 104 25.17 3.29 9.78
N CYS A 105 24.53 4.43 10.04
CA CYS A 105 24.72 5.21 11.27
C CYS A 105 24.06 4.51 12.47
N ARG A 106 24.64 3.40 12.93
CA ARG A 106 24.33 2.78 14.21
C ARG A 106 25.47 3.04 15.19
N GLN A 107 25.14 3.48 16.39
CA GLN A 107 26.11 3.50 17.48
C GLN A 107 26.40 2.05 17.87
N LEU A 108 27.65 1.62 17.69
CA LEU A 108 28.10 0.31 18.16
C LEU A 108 28.23 0.37 19.68
N ASP A 109 27.43 -0.44 20.38
CA ASP A 109 27.57 -0.62 21.84
C ASP A 109 28.42 -1.86 22.13
N LEU A 110 29.19 -1.81 23.22
CA LEU A 110 30.12 -2.87 23.63
C LEU A 110 29.39 -4.20 23.93
N PHE A 111 28.09 -4.12 24.24
CA PHE A 111 27.22 -5.26 24.55
C PHE A 111 26.29 -5.66 23.39
N THR A 112 26.58 -5.22 22.16
CA THR A 112 25.77 -5.62 20.99
C THR A 112 25.95 -7.12 20.74
N ASP A 113 24.92 -7.92 21.02
CA ASP A 113 24.92 -9.37 20.80
C ASP A 113 25.16 -9.69 19.31
N PHE A 114 26.24 -10.42 19.02
CA PHE A 114 26.62 -10.79 17.65
C PHE A 114 25.70 -11.85 17.02
N MET A 115 24.81 -12.45 17.81
CA MET A 115 23.84 -13.46 17.37
C MET A 115 22.76 -12.87 16.44
N ASP A 116 22.42 -11.59 16.59
CA ASP A 116 21.42 -10.93 15.73
C ASP A 116 21.89 -10.71 14.29
N LYS A 117 23.20 -10.80 14.03
CA LYS A 117 23.78 -10.57 12.69
C LYS A 117 23.38 -11.64 11.68
N GLU A 118 23.21 -12.90 12.10
CA GLU A 118 22.79 -13.98 11.19
C GLU A 118 21.35 -13.78 10.72
N SER A 119 20.44 -13.40 11.63
CA SER A 119 19.04 -13.15 11.31
C SER A 119 18.85 -11.96 10.34
N HIS A 120 19.64 -10.90 10.51
CA HIS A 120 19.63 -9.74 9.62
C HIS A 120 20.16 -10.09 8.22
N ASN A 121 21.18 -10.94 8.13
CA ASN A 121 21.74 -11.38 6.84
C ASN A 121 20.73 -12.19 6.03
N GLU A 122 19.96 -13.09 6.66
CA GLU A 122 18.93 -13.87 5.98
C GLU A 122 17.78 -12.98 5.48
N GLU A 123 17.32 -12.05 6.32
CA GLU A 123 16.24 -11.13 5.95
C GLU A 123 16.65 -10.21 4.80
N ASP A 124 17.85 -9.64 4.85
CA ASP A 124 18.38 -8.80 3.77
C ASP A 124 18.60 -9.59 2.47
N MET A 125 19.01 -10.87 2.57
CA MET A 125 19.11 -11.76 1.40
C MET A 125 17.72 -12.01 0.77
N GLN A 126 16.71 -12.26 1.60
CA GLN A 126 15.33 -12.45 1.15
C GLN A 126 14.78 -11.19 0.47
N LEU A 127 15.05 -10.01 1.04
CA LEU A 127 14.63 -8.72 0.47
C LEU A 127 15.34 -8.43 -0.86
N ASN A 128 16.63 -8.75 -0.97
CA ASN A 128 17.38 -8.63 -2.22
C ASN A 128 16.84 -9.55 -3.31
N LYS A 129 16.52 -10.80 -2.96
CA LYS A 129 15.89 -11.75 -3.87
C LYS A 129 14.52 -11.26 -4.35
N GLU A 130 13.67 -10.78 -3.44
CA GLU A 130 12.38 -10.16 -3.79
C GLU A 130 12.57 -8.99 -4.77
N LYS A 131 13.51 -8.09 -4.48
CA LYS A 131 13.81 -6.93 -5.31
C LYS A 131 14.27 -7.32 -6.71
N GLN A 132 15.15 -8.32 -6.83
CA GLN A 132 15.61 -8.81 -8.13
C GLN A 132 14.45 -9.37 -8.96
N VAL A 133 13.59 -10.20 -8.36
CA VAL A 133 12.40 -10.75 -9.03
C VAL A 133 11.48 -9.62 -9.52
N LEU A 134 11.20 -8.63 -8.67
CA LEU A 134 10.35 -7.49 -9.03
C LEU A 134 10.96 -6.63 -10.14
N LYS A 135 12.28 -6.43 -10.13
CA LYS A 135 13.00 -5.71 -11.20
C LYS A 135 12.86 -6.44 -12.53
N THR A 136 13.12 -7.75 -12.55
CA THR A 136 12.93 -8.58 -13.75
C THR A 136 11.50 -8.52 -14.27
N MET A 137 10.49 -8.58 -13.38
CA MET A 137 9.08 -8.43 -13.79
C MET A 137 8.79 -7.06 -14.42
N ILE A 138 9.40 -5.98 -13.92
CA ILE A 138 9.26 -4.64 -14.50
C ILE A 138 9.90 -4.59 -15.89
N ASP A 139 11.09 -5.16 -16.05
CA ASP A 139 11.82 -5.17 -17.33
C ASP A 139 11.04 -5.94 -18.41
N ILE A 140 10.45 -7.10 -18.05
CA ILE A 140 9.57 -7.85 -18.95
C ILE A 140 8.35 -6.99 -19.36
N LYS A 141 7.71 -6.30 -18.40
CA LYS A 141 6.55 -5.45 -18.71
C LYS A 141 6.90 -4.25 -19.59
N LYS A 142 8.10 -3.68 -19.44
CA LYS A 142 8.58 -2.59 -20.31
C LYS A 142 8.84 -3.09 -21.73
N LYS A 143 9.41 -4.28 -21.88
CA LYS A 143 9.78 -4.86 -23.18
C LYS A 143 8.58 -5.46 -23.93
N TYR A 144 7.69 -6.16 -23.24
CA TYR A 144 6.61 -6.95 -23.85
C TYR A 144 5.21 -6.39 -23.56
N GLY A 145 5.11 -5.27 -22.84
CA GLY A 145 3.85 -4.60 -22.52
C GLY A 145 3.28 -4.96 -21.14
N LYS A 146 2.36 -4.12 -20.66
CA LYS A 146 1.83 -4.16 -19.28
C LYS A 146 1.12 -5.48 -18.92
N ASN A 147 0.56 -6.17 -19.92
CA ASN A 147 -0.13 -7.45 -19.77
C ASN A 147 0.78 -8.68 -19.96
N ALA A 148 2.08 -8.49 -20.20
CA ALA A 148 3.03 -9.60 -20.37
C ALA A 148 3.17 -10.47 -19.10
N VAL A 149 2.98 -9.87 -17.92
CA VAL A 149 2.94 -10.58 -16.64
C VAL A 149 1.74 -10.09 -15.83
N VAL A 150 0.80 -11.00 -15.57
CA VAL A 150 -0.41 -10.74 -14.78
C VAL A 150 -0.42 -11.60 -13.52
N ARG A 151 -1.03 -11.07 -12.45
CA ARG A 151 -1.27 -11.84 -11.22
C ARG A 151 -2.61 -12.55 -11.34
N GLY A 152 -2.78 -13.71 -10.70
CA GLY A 152 -4.07 -14.42 -10.67
C GLY A 152 -5.23 -13.56 -10.16
N MET A 153 -4.96 -12.66 -9.21
CA MET A 153 -5.94 -11.67 -8.72
C MET A 153 -6.48 -10.73 -9.81
N ASN A 154 -5.72 -10.49 -10.88
CA ASN A 154 -6.14 -9.65 -12.00
C ASN A 154 -7.14 -10.34 -12.93
N LEU A 155 -7.34 -11.65 -12.79
CA LEU A 155 -8.25 -12.47 -13.60
C LEU A 155 -9.58 -12.74 -12.90
N LYS A 156 -9.75 -12.29 -11.65
CA LYS A 156 -11.01 -12.44 -10.92
C LYS A 156 -12.10 -11.58 -11.54
N GLU A 157 -13.35 -12.04 -11.40
CA GLU A 157 -14.52 -11.24 -11.79
C GLU A 157 -14.50 -9.87 -11.09
N GLY A 158 -14.77 -8.81 -11.85
CA GLY A 158 -14.68 -7.42 -11.38
C GLY A 158 -13.26 -6.81 -11.40
N ALA A 159 -12.20 -7.58 -11.69
CA ALA A 159 -10.86 -7.04 -11.84
C ALA A 159 -10.71 -6.29 -13.19
N THR A 160 -10.37 -5.00 -13.14
CA THR A 160 -10.24 -4.15 -14.34
C THR A 160 -8.80 -3.92 -14.80
N ALA A 161 -7.83 -4.65 -14.22
CA ALA A 161 -6.41 -4.39 -14.44
C ALA A 161 -5.99 -4.62 -15.91
N MET A 162 -6.46 -5.70 -16.53
CA MET A 162 -6.11 -6.01 -17.93
C MET A 162 -6.76 -5.05 -18.92
N ASP A 163 -8.02 -4.70 -18.69
CA ASP A 163 -8.74 -3.73 -19.53
C ASP A 163 -8.12 -2.35 -19.45
N ARG A 164 -7.77 -1.90 -18.24
CA ARG A 164 -7.07 -0.63 -18.02
C ARG A 164 -5.70 -0.61 -18.70
N ASN A 165 -4.98 -1.74 -18.70
CA ASN A 165 -3.70 -1.84 -19.40
C ASN A 165 -3.82 -1.73 -20.93
N ARG A 166 -5.00 -2.01 -21.49
CA ARG A 166 -5.33 -1.82 -22.92
C ARG A 166 -5.84 -0.42 -23.24
N GLN A 167 -6.06 0.43 -22.22
CA GLN A 167 -6.53 1.80 -22.44
C GLN A 167 -5.38 2.80 -22.51
N ILE A 168 -5.52 3.78 -23.40
CA ILE A 168 -4.65 4.96 -23.50
C ILE A 168 -5.54 6.18 -23.26
N GLY A 169 -5.26 6.96 -22.21
CA GLY A 169 -6.07 8.15 -21.88
C GLY A 169 -7.55 7.85 -21.59
N GLY A 170 -7.87 6.63 -21.10
CA GLY A 170 -9.25 6.21 -20.80
C GLY A 170 -10.03 5.66 -21.99
N HIS A 171 -9.46 5.69 -23.19
CA HIS A 171 -10.07 5.10 -24.40
C HIS A 171 -9.45 3.73 -24.67
N LYS A 172 -10.25 2.79 -25.16
CA LYS A 172 -9.71 1.49 -25.62
C LYS A 172 -8.81 1.75 -26.83
N ALA A 173 -7.56 1.32 -26.73
CA ALA A 173 -6.64 1.27 -27.86
C ALA A 173 -6.94 0.06 -28.75
#